data_AF-A0A926WSV8-F1
#
_entry.id   AF-A0A926WSV8-F1
#
_cell.length_a   1.000
_cell.length_b   1.000
_cell.length_c   1.000
_cell.angle_alpha   90.00
_cell.angle_beta   90.00
_cell.angle_gamma   90.00
#
_symmetry.space_group_name_H-M   'P 1'
#
loop_
_entity.id
_entity.type
_entity.pdbx_description
1 polymer ?
#
loop_
_entity_poly.entity_id
_entity_poly.type
_entity_poly.pdbx_seq_one_letter_code
_entity_poly.pdbx_strand_id
1 'polypeptide(L)' 'MQKAFKVTLIPNHNQEVLINKTIGCARFVYNRFLALRKELYDTEQKTLNYNGCSQQLTLLKKE' A
#
# COMPACT_ATOMS: atom_id res chain seq x y z
N MET A 1 23.55 -3.67 -24.76
CA MET A 1 23.26 -2.22 -24.72
C MET A 1 21.96 -2.02 -23.94
N GLN A 2 22.00 -1.53 -22.70
CA GLN A 2 20.78 -1.23 -21.95
C GLN A 2 20.30 0.17 -22.31
N LYS A 3 19.09 0.27 -22.86
CA LYS A 3 18.41 1.53 -23.14
C LYS A 3 17.40 1.78 -22.03
N ALA A 4 17.45 2.97 -21.43
CA ALA A 4 16.41 3.46 -20.54
C ALA A 4 15.60 4.53 -21.27
N PHE A 5 14.28 4.48 -21.11
CA PHE A 5 13.37 5.49 -21.64
C PHE A 5 12.91 6.40 -20.49
N LYS A 6 13.00 7.71 -20.71
CA LYS A 6 12.38 8.71 -19.84
C LYS A 6 11.13 9.20 -20.54
N VAL A 7 9.98 9.00 -19.90
CA VAL A 7 8.67 9.43 -20.42
C VAL A 7 8.00 10.30 -19.37
N THR A 8 7.44 11.42 -19.82
CA THR A 8 6.61 12.31 -18.98
C THR A 8 5.16 11.87 -19.12
N LEU A 9 4.48 11.63 -18.00
CA LEU A 9 3.05 11.37 -18.00
C LEU A 9 2.29 12.70 -18.11
N ILE A 10 1.37 12.78 -19.07
CA ILE A 10 0.43 13.91 -19.23
C ILE A 10 -0.98 13.33 -19.07
N PRO A 11 -1.44 13.09 -17.82
CA PRO A 11 -2.75 12.52 -17.58
C PRO A 11 -3.86 13.55 -17.84
N ASN A 12 -5.03 13.08 -18.25
CA ASN A 12 -6.26 13.87 -18.16
C ASN A 12 -6.84 13.80 -16.74
N HIS A 13 -7.85 14.64 -16.47
CA HIS A 13 -8.46 14.72 -15.14
C HIS A 13 -8.91 13.36 -14.58
N ASN A 14 -9.56 12.52 -15.40
CA ASN A 14 -10.02 11.20 -14.95
C ASN A 14 -8.85 10.26 -14.60
N GLN A 15 -7.75 10.36 -15.36
CA GLN A 15 -6.53 9.60 -15.09
C GLN A 15 -5.84 10.08 -13.81
N GLU A 16 -5.74 11.40 -13.59
CA GLU A 16 -5.19 11.95 -12.34
C GLU A 16 -5.95 11.45 -11.12
N VAL A 17 -7.29 11.50 -11.18
CA VAL A 17 -8.15 11.00 -10.11
C VAL A 17 -7.88 9.50 -9.86
N LEU A 18 -7.78 8.70 -10.91
CA LEU A 18 -7.52 7.25 -10.76
C LEU A 18 -6.11 6.98 -10.20
N ILE A 19 -5.09 7.70 -10.66
CA ILE A 19 -3.72 7.59 -10.17
C ILE A 19 -3.67 7.94 -8.68
N ASN A 20 -4.28 9.06 -8.30
CA ASN A 20 -4.32 9.51 -6.91
C ASN A 20 -5.06 8.52 -6.01
N LYS A 21 -6.20 7.98 -6.45
CA LYS A 21 -6.91 6.91 -5.74
C LYS A 21 -6.04 5.67 -5.57
N THR A 22 -5.38 5.23 -6.64
CA THR A 22 -4.54 4.02 -6.63
C THR A 22 -3.36 4.16 -5.67
N ILE A 23 -2.61 5.26 -5.78
CA ILE A 23 -1.45 5.54 -4.92
C ILE A 23 -1.92 5.77 -3.47
N GLY A 24 -3.03 6.47 -3.28
CA GLY A 24 -3.63 6.72 -1.97
C GLY A 24 -4.00 5.43 -1.24
N CYS A 25 -4.73 4.53 -1.91
CA CYS A 25 -5.11 3.23 -1.36
C CYS A 25 -3.86 2.38 -1.02
N ALA A 26 -2.87 2.32 -1.90
CA ALA A 26 -1.64 1.57 -1.65
C ALA A 26 -0.87 2.13 -0.45
N ARG A 27 -0.72 3.46 -0.37
CA ARG A 27 -0.04 4.14 0.75
C ARG A 27 -0.78 3.91 2.06
N PHE A 28 -2.10 4.00 2.07
CA PHE A 28 -2.92 3.76 3.25
C PHE A 28 -2.72 2.34 3.79
N VAL A 29 -2.88 1.33 2.92
CA VAL A 29 -2.71 -0.08 3.28
C VAL A 29 -1.30 -0.33 3.82
N TYR A 30 -0.27 0.14 3.11
CA TYR A 30 1.12 -0.04 3.53
C TYR A 30 1.39 0.58 4.90
N ASN A 31 1.04 1.85 5.09
CA ASN A 31 1.31 2.56 6.34
C ASN A 31 0.58 1.93 7.53
N ARG A 32 -0.68 1.50 7.34
CA ARG A 32 -1.46 0.85 8.39
C ARG A 32 -0.82 -0.47 8.85
N PHE A 33 -0.45 -1.35 7.91
CA PHE A 33 0.20 -2.61 8.27
C PHE A 33 1.64 -2.45 8.76
N LEU A 34 2.36 -1.41 8.32
CA LEU A 34 3.66 -1.07 8.87
C LEU A 34 3.55 -0.64 10.33
N ALA A 35 2.58 0.21 10.67
CA ALA A 35 2.32 0.62 12.05
C ALA A 35 1.97 -0.58 12.94
N LEU A 36 1.04 -1.43 12.49
CA LEU A 36 0.66 -2.64 13.21
C LEU A 36 1.84 -3.58 13.45
N ARG A 37 2.72 -3.76 12.45
CA ARG A 37 3.90 -4.61 12.60
C ARG A 37 4.90 -4.06 13.61
N LYS A 38 5.04 -2.73 13.70
CA LYS A 38 5.87 -2.09 14.73
C LYS A 38 5.29 -2.36 16.11
N GLU A 39 3.99 -2.12 16.29
CA GLU A 39 3.30 -2.37 17.56
C GLU A 39 3.44 -3.83 18.01
N LEU A 40 3.15 -4.80 17.13
CA LEU A 40 3.27 -6.23 17.44
C LEU A 40 4.70 -6.66 17.78
N TYR A 41 5.70 -6.03 17.16
CA TYR A 41 7.09 -6.32 17.46
C TYR A 41 7.47 -5.75 18.82
N ASP A 42 7.06 -4.53 19.12
CA ASP A 42 7.34 -3.88 20.40
C ASP A 42 6.68 -4.62 21.58
N THR A 43 5.47 -5.16 21.40
CA THR A 43 4.73 -5.86 22.46
C THR A 43 5.05 -7.34 22.59
N GLU A 44 5.21 -8.05 21.46
CA GLU A 44 5.29 -9.52 21.45
C GLU A 44 6.56 -10.06 20.76
N GLN A 45 7.42 -9.20 20.21
CA GLN A 45 8.56 -9.58 19.37
C GLN A 45 8.14 -10.45 18.16
N LYS A 46 6.91 -10.25 17.66
CA LYS A 46 6.35 -10.95 16.51
C LYS A 46 6.09 -10.00 15.35
N THR A 47 5.96 -10.57 14.15
CA THR A 47 5.56 -9.83 12.94
C THR A 47 4.47 -10.59 12.19
N LEU A 48 3.66 -9.85 11.43
CA LEU A 48 2.71 -10.43 10.48
C LEU A 48 3.41 -10.78 9.16
N ASN A 49 3.05 -11.94 8.60
CA ASN A 49 3.37 -12.33 7.24
C ASN A 49 2.25 -11.86 6.28
N TYR A 50 2.44 -12.10 4.98
CA TYR A 50 1.48 -11.70 3.95
C TYR A 50 0.06 -12.23 4.19
N ASN A 51 -0.07 -13.51 4.56
CA ASN A 51 -1.38 -14.14 4.77
C ASN A 51 -2.12 -13.47 5.94
N GLY A 52 -1.41 -13.16 7.03
CA GLY A 52 -1.98 -12.43 8.17
C GLY A 52 -2.45 -11.02 7.79
N CYS A 53 -1.63 -10.28 7.05
CA CYS A 53 -2.03 -8.95 6.55
C CYS A 53 -3.24 -9.03 5.60
N SER A 54 -3.31 -10.05 4.73
CA SER A 54 -4.41 -10.22 3.78
C SER A 54 -5.75 -10.52 4.47
N GLN A 55 -5.74 -11.35 5.51
CA GLN A 55 -6.93 -11.63 6.32
C GLN A 55 -7.44 -10.36 7.01
N GLN A 56 -6.55 -9.60 7.64
CA GLN A 56 -6.93 -8.34 8.28
C GLN A 56 -7.40 -7.27 7.29
N LEU A 57 -6.79 -7.19 6.10
CA LEU A 57 -7.25 -6.28 5.05
C LEU A 57 -8.68 -6.59 4.60
N THR A 58 -9.07 -7.87 4.61
CA THR A 58 -10.43 -8.30 4.28
C THR A 58 -11.45 -7.81 5.30
N LEU A 59 -11.09 -7.76 6.58
CA LEU A 59 -11.92 -7.19 7.64
C LEU A 59 -11.99 -5.67 7.52
N LEU A 60 -10.84 -5.01 7.31
CA LEU A 60 -10.75 -3.56 7.14
C LEU A 60 -11.61 -3.02 5.98
N LYS A 61 -11.79 -3.79 4.90
CA LYS A 61 -12.64 -3.41 3.77
C LYS A 61 -14.15 -3.46 4.08
N LYS A 62 -14.55 -4.05 5.21
CA LYS A 62 -15.93 -4.16 5.66
C LYS A 62 -16.33 -3.09 6.68
N GLU A 63 -15.34 -2.37 7.24
CA GLU A 63 -15.55 -1.14 8.04
C GLU A 63 -16.11 -0.03 7.14
#